data_AF-A0A0R3QX33-F1
#
_entry.id   AF-A0A0R3QX33-F1
#
_cell.length_a   1.000
_cell.length_b   1.000
_cell.length_c   1.000
_cell.angle_alpha   90.00
_cell.angle_beta   90.00
_cell.angle_gamma   90.00
#
_symmetry.space_group_name_H-M   'P 1'
#
loop_
_entity.id
_entity.type
_entity.pdbx_description
1 polymer ?
#
loop_
_entity_poly.entity_id
_entity_poly.type
_entity_poly.pdbx_seq_one_letter_code
_entity_poly.pdbx_strand_id
1 'polypeptide(L)'
;MEKMSIISDAESSMDIKDEEINMAEVEKYREARENEQFPDEIDTPIDVAARIRFQRYRSLKSFRTSPWDPLENLPKTYSRIFKFLDYRHSKKVALLNSATETEYSPPRGAFISIYISKVPTNLIDIWPRSKPLIIYGLLAHEQKMSVLNMVLKRHPSCTVPISNKQKLIFHVGYRHFEAEPIFSQHTNGDKFKMERFMPNDGAFVASVFAPIIFAPVPVLVYRLDRRGNQQLIATGGVLNVNPDRIILKRIILSGHPFKINRRSVVVRYMFFNREDIEWFKPVELRTPRGRRGHIKEALGTHGHMKCVFDQQLNAMDTVMMSLYKRVFPKWTYKPIMLHSLCVSPKESEMMEI
;
A
#
# COMPACT_ATOMS: atom_id res chain seq x y z
N MET A 1 77.83 -20.93 -6.39
CA MET A 1 76.63 -20.73 -7.23
C MET A 1 75.44 -21.13 -6.38
N GLU A 2 74.91 -20.20 -5.59
CA GLU A 2 73.63 -20.35 -4.90
C GLU A 2 72.65 -19.40 -5.60
N LYS A 3 71.56 -19.96 -6.14
CA LYS A 3 70.46 -19.18 -6.72
C LYS A 3 69.34 -19.11 -5.69
N MET A 4 69.12 -17.92 -5.14
CA MET A 4 67.90 -17.57 -4.43
C MET A 4 66.74 -17.48 -5.44
N SER A 5 65.67 -18.23 -5.17
CA SER A 5 64.39 -18.14 -5.86
C SER A 5 63.56 -17.00 -5.27
N ILE A 6 63.22 -16.03 -6.10
CA ILE A 6 62.33 -14.90 -5.80
C ILE A 6 60.90 -15.41 -5.65
N ILE A 7 60.28 -15.11 -4.51
CA ILE A 7 58.86 -15.32 -4.24
C ILE A 7 58.08 -14.26 -5.02
N SER A 8 57.23 -14.68 -5.95
CA SER A 8 56.24 -13.83 -6.61
C SER A 8 54.93 -13.92 -5.84
N ASP A 9 54.58 -12.86 -5.12
CA ASP A 9 53.24 -12.67 -4.55
C ASP A 9 52.22 -12.63 -5.68
N ALA A 10 51.34 -13.62 -5.70
CA ALA A 10 50.20 -13.68 -6.61
C ALA A 10 49.14 -12.69 -6.12
N GLU A 11 48.95 -11.61 -6.87
CA GLU A 11 47.78 -10.74 -6.76
C GLU A 11 46.52 -11.60 -6.98
N SER A 12 45.75 -11.80 -5.90
CA SER A 12 44.41 -12.34 -5.98
C SER A 12 43.49 -11.28 -6.58
N SER A 13 43.36 -11.32 -7.90
CA SER A 13 42.28 -10.63 -8.62
C SER A 13 40.95 -11.12 -8.08
N MET A 14 40.35 -10.34 -7.16
CA MET A 14 38.95 -10.53 -6.78
C MET A 14 38.12 -10.30 -8.03
N ASP A 15 37.58 -11.37 -8.59
CA ASP A 15 36.54 -11.34 -9.61
C ASP A 15 35.31 -10.64 -9.01
N ILE A 16 35.27 -9.31 -9.12
CA ILE A 16 34.07 -8.51 -8.97
C ILE A 16 33.22 -8.89 -10.18
N LYS A 17 32.37 -9.91 -10.01
CA LYS A 17 31.25 -10.13 -10.93
C LYS A 17 30.44 -8.84 -10.88
N ASP A 18 30.47 -8.09 -11.97
CA ASP A 18 29.58 -6.98 -12.24
C ASP A 18 28.14 -7.51 -12.20
N GLU A 19 27.56 -7.59 -11.00
CA GLU A 19 26.12 -7.71 -10.85
C GLU A 19 25.55 -6.42 -11.43
N GLU A 20 24.99 -6.49 -12.65
CA GLU A 20 24.28 -5.38 -13.29
C GLU A 20 23.42 -4.68 -12.25
N ILE A 21 23.84 -3.46 -11.88
CA ILE A 21 23.16 -2.68 -10.86
C ILE A 21 21.75 -2.43 -11.38
N ASN A 22 20.77 -3.07 -10.75
CA ASN A 22 19.38 -2.94 -11.16
C ASN A 22 18.92 -1.51 -10.87
N MET A 23 18.96 -0.66 -11.90
CA MET A 23 18.61 0.76 -11.81
C MET A 23 17.24 0.99 -11.18
N ALA A 24 16.27 0.09 -11.42
CA ALA A 24 14.93 0.20 -10.84
C ALA A 24 14.91 0.00 -9.31
N GLU A 25 15.78 -0.87 -8.78
CA GLU A 25 15.91 -1.02 -7.33
C GLU A 25 16.61 0.19 -6.71
N VAL A 26 17.67 0.69 -7.35
CA VAL A 26 18.37 1.91 -6.90
C VAL A 26 17.41 3.11 -6.85
N GLU A 27 16.59 3.28 -7.89
CA GLU A 27 15.57 4.33 -7.94
C GLU A 27 14.53 4.17 -6.81
N LYS A 28 14.08 2.95 -6.53
CA LYS A 28 13.18 2.67 -5.41
C LYS A 28 13.77 3.06 -4.05
N TYR A 29 15.06 2.80 -3.84
CA TYR A 29 15.75 3.24 -2.61
C TYR A 29 15.86 4.77 -2.54
N ARG A 30 16.11 5.43 -3.67
CA ARG A 30 16.14 6.89 -3.76
C ARG A 30 14.78 7.49 -3.43
N GLU A 31 13.71 7.03 -4.07
CA GLU A 31 12.33 7.48 -3.80
C GLU A 31 11.92 7.26 -2.34
N ALA A 32 12.33 6.15 -1.73
CA ALA A 32 12.04 5.87 -0.33
C ALA A 32 12.71 6.88 0.61
N ARG A 33 13.98 7.22 0.36
CA ARG A 33 14.73 8.24 1.13
C ARG A 33 14.14 9.63 0.91
N GLU A 34 13.82 9.98 -0.33
CA GLU A 34 13.18 11.27 -0.66
C GLU A 34 11.82 11.39 0.02
N ASN A 35 11.02 10.33 0.07
CA ASN A 35 9.73 10.34 0.77
C ASN A 35 9.87 10.39 2.31
N GLU A 36 10.96 9.87 2.88
CA GLU A 36 11.26 10.00 4.31
C GLU A 36 11.63 11.44 4.68
N GLN A 37 12.41 12.11 3.83
CA GLN A 37 12.79 13.52 4.01
C GLN A 37 11.64 14.48 3.71
N PHE A 38 10.89 14.24 2.64
CA PHE A 38 9.82 15.09 2.11
C PHE A 38 8.54 14.27 1.89
N PRO A 39 7.77 14.01 2.96
CA PRO A 39 6.63 13.10 2.90
C PRO A 39 5.49 13.67 2.07
N ASP A 40 5.03 12.90 1.08
CA ASP A 40 3.92 13.23 0.18
C ASP A 40 4.11 14.46 -0.72
N GLU A 41 5.30 15.07 -0.76
CA GLU A 41 5.60 16.17 -1.67
C GLU A 41 5.60 15.68 -3.13
N ILE A 42 5.10 16.54 -4.03
CA ILE A 42 5.06 16.32 -5.47
C ILE A 42 5.24 17.68 -6.14
N ASP A 43 6.15 17.74 -7.10
CA ASP A 43 6.33 18.91 -7.95
C ASP A 43 5.17 19.07 -8.92
N THR A 44 4.75 20.32 -9.13
CA THR A 44 3.73 20.60 -10.13
C THR A 44 4.29 20.43 -11.53
N PRO A 45 3.61 19.67 -12.42
CA PRO A 45 4.08 19.52 -13.78
C PRO A 45 3.97 20.85 -14.53
N ILE A 46 4.98 21.16 -15.35
CA ILE A 46 4.98 22.36 -16.21
C ILE A 46 4.10 22.13 -17.44
N ASP A 47 4.16 20.92 -18.01
CA ASP A 47 3.51 20.59 -19.29
C ASP A 47 1.98 20.46 -19.19
N VAL A 48 1.46 20.18 -17.99
CA VAL A 48 0.04 19.90 -17.77
C VAL A 48 -0.50 20.84 -16.69
N ALA A 49 -1.60 21.53 -16.98
CA ALA A 49 -2.27 22.39 -16.01
C ALA A 49 -2.59 21.63 -14.71
N ALA A 50 -2.23 22.22 -13.57
CA ALA A 50 -2.35 21.57 -12.27
C ALA A 50 -3.81 21.22 -11.93
N ARG A 51 -4.78 22.04 -12.37
CA ARG A 51 -6.21 21.77 -12.21
C ARG A 51 -6.65 20.49 -12.92
N ILE A 52 -6.05 20.16 -14.07
CA ILE A 52 -6.34 18.94 -14.83
C ILE A 52 -5.65 17.76 -14.16
N ARG A 53 -4.36 17.90 -13.83
CA ARG A 53 -3.57 16.86 -13.17
C ARG A 53 -4.18 16.41 -11.83
N PHE A 54 -4.68 17.37 -11.05
CA PHE A 54 -5.21 17.16 -9.71
C PHE A 54 -6.73 17.30 -9.62
N GLN A 55 -7.45 17.17 -10.74
CA GLN A 55 -8.91 17.37 -10.81
C GLN A 55 -9.71 16.50 -9.81
N ARG A 56 -9.23 15.28 -9.52
CA ARG A 56 -9.87 14.34 -8.59
C ARG A 56 -9.49 14.56 -7.12
N TYR A 57 -8.66 15.55 -6.83
CA TYR A 57 -8.26 15.89 -5.48
C TYR A 57 -9.11 17.03 -4.95
N ARG A 58 -9.33 17.02 -3.63
CA ARG A 58 -9.96 18.11 -2.89
C ARG A 58 -9.14 18.48 -1.67
N SER A 59 -9.25 19.73 -1.24
CA SER A 59 -8.66 20.15 0.02
C SER A 59 -9.52 19.72 1.21
N LEU A 60 -8.89 19.62 2.37
CA LEU A 60 -9.57 19.43 3.65
C LEU A 60 -9.03 20.48 4.61
N LYS A 61 -9.92 21.21 5.29
CA LYS A 61 -9.52 22.16 6.34
C LYS A 61 -8.83 21.44 7.50
N SER A 62 -9.30 20.26 7.85
CA SER A 62 -8.66 19.41 8.85
C SER A 62 -8.83 17.96 8.47
N PHE A 63 -7.71 17.23 8.43
CA PHE A 63 -7.74 15.80 8.14
C PHE A 63 -8.53 15.01 9.19
N ARG A 64 -8.65 15.51 10.43
CA ARG A 64 -9.40 14.81 11.49
C ARG A 64 -10.89 15.13 11.42
N THR A 65 -11.25 16.42 11.40
CA THR A 65 -12.62 16.87 11.61
C THR A 65 -13.43 17.07 10.33
N SER A 66 -12.81 17.33 9.19
CA SER A 66 -13.57 17.52 7.94
C SER A 66 -14.23 16.19 7.53
N PRO A 67 -15.53 16.18 7.20
CA PRO A 67 -16.22 14.95 6.81
C PRO A 67 -15.73 14.43 5.45
N TRP A 68 -15.84 13.13 5.24
CA TRP A 68 -15.66 12.49 3.94
C TRP A 68 -16.68 11.38 3.82
N ASP A 69 -17.51 11.41 2.77
CA ASP A 69 -18.56 10.41 2.59
C ASP A 69 -17.98 9.06 2.11
N PRO A 70 -18.19 7.94 2.84
CA PRO A 70 -17.78 6.61 2.41
C PRO A 70 -18.45 6.09 1.14
N LEU A 71 -19.57 6.66 0.70
CA LEU A 71 -20.30 6.20 -0.50
C LEU A 71 -20.02 7.06 -1.74
N GLU A 72 -19.19 8.10 -1.60
CA GLU A 72 -18.81 8.98 -2.70
C GLU A 72 -17.78 8.31 -3.63
N ASN A 73 -17.98 8.46 -4.95
CA ASN A 73 -17.03 8.07 -6.00
C ASN A 73 -16.57 6.60 -5.94
N LEU A 74 -17.47 5.67 -5.59
CA LEU A 74 -17.17 4.25 -5.50
C LEU A 74 -16.84 3.65 -6.88
N PRO A 75 -15.80 2.81 -6.98
CA PRO A 75 -15.47 2.12 -8.23
C PRO A 75 -16.46 0.99 -8.51
N LYS A 76 -16.62 0.61 -9.78
CA LYS A 76 -17.49 -0.52 -10.18
C LYS A 76 -17.17 -1.83 -9.47
N THR A 77 -15.93 -2.03 -9.02
CA THR A 77 -15.53 -3.23 -8.26
C THR A 77 -16.25 -3.33 -6.92
N TYR A 78 -16.68 -2.22 -6.32
CA TYR A 78 -17.39 -2.22 -5.04
C TYR A 78 -18.83 -2.74 -5.14
N SER A 79 -19.41 -2.88 -6.35
CA SER A 79 -20.72 -3.54 -6.50
C SER A 79 -20.63 -5.07 -6.37
N ARG A 80 -19.43 -5.64 -6.51
CA ARG A 80 -19.19 -7.10 -6.49
C ARG A 80 -18.87 -7.64 -5.10
N ILE A 81 -18.62 -6.76 -4.13
CA ILE A 81 -18.20 -7.15 -2.79
C ILE A 81 -19.39 -7.21 -1.84
N PHE A 82 -19.26 -8.03 -0.80
CA PHE A 82 -20.21 -8.12 0.29
C PHE A 82 -19.83 -7.15 1.41
N LYS A 83 -20.82 -6.43 1.92
CA LYS A 83 -20.70 -5.50 3.05
C LYS A 83 -21.57 -6.00 4.19
N PHE A 84 -21.00 -6.07 5.39
CA PHE A 84 -21.79 -6.30 6.60
C PHE A 84 -22.45 -5.00 7.05
N LEU A 85 -23.70 -5.09 7.53
CA LEU A 85 -24.34 -4.00 8.26
C LEU A 85 -23.66 -3.82 9.62
N ASP A 86 -23.55 -4.90 10.39
CA ASP A 86 -22.75 -4.96 11.62
C ASP A 86 -21.86 -6.20 11.62
N TYR A 87 -20.57 -5.98 11.36
CA TYR A 87 -19.55 -7.03 11.35
C TYR A 87 -19.42 -7.74 12.71
N ARG A 88 -19.55 -7.04 13.84
CA ARG A 88 -19.36 -7.62 15.17
C ARG A 88 -20.49 -8.58 15.50
N HIS A 89 -21.72 -8.18 15.20
CA HIS A 89 -22.89 -9.02 15.38
C HIS A 89 -22.84 -10.24 14.46
N SER A 90 -22.60 -10.05 13.16
CA SER A 90 -22.51 -11.17 12.20
C SER A 90 -21.40 -12.16 12.56
N LYS A 91 -20.26 -11.69 13.06
CA LYS A 91 -19.19 -12.55 13.58
C LYS A 91 -19.67 -13.40 14.76
N LYS A 92 -20.35 -12.79 15.73
CA LYS A 92 -20.83 -13.52 16.92
C LYS A 92 -21.82 -14.63 16.53
N VAL A 93 -22.75 -14.32 15.62
CA VAL A 93 -23.71 -15.30 15.10
C VAL A 93 -23.00 -16.44 14.35
N ALA A 94 -22.07 -16.11 13.45
CA ALA A 94 -21.33 -17.12 12.69
C ALA A 94 -20.55 -18.09 13.60
N LEU A 95 -19.92 -17.59 14.67
CA LEU A 95 -19.19 -18.40 15.64
C LEU A 95 -20.13 -19.27 16.50
N LEU A 96 -21.26 -18.72 16.95
CA LEU A 96 -22.25 -19.47 17.74
C LEU A 96 -22.82 -20.64 16.93
N ASN A 97 -23.19 -20.41 15.67
CA ASN A 97 -23.73 -21.45 14.79
C ASN A 97 -22.73 -22.59 14.55
N SER A 98 -21.42 -22.30 14.56
CA SER A 98 -20.38 -23.34 14.42
C SER A 98 -20.15 -24.14 15.69
N ALA A 99 -20.50 -23.59 16.86
CA ALA A 99 -20.33 -24.24 18.15
C ALA A 99 -21.53 -25.13 18.52
N THR A 100 -22.71 -24.87 17.94
CA THR A 100 -23.90 -25.70 18.15
C THR A 100 -23.74 -27.02 17.42
N GLU A 101 -23.37 -28.07 18.17
CA GLU A 101 -23.32 -29.43 17.66
C GLU A 101 -24.72 -29.84 17.19
N THR A 102 -24.87 -29.94 15.88
CA THR A 102 -26.08 -30.51 15.28
C THR A 102 -25.95 -32.03 15.33
N GLU A 103 -27.05 -32.78 15.47
CA GLU A 103 -27.05 -34.25 15.52
C GLU A 103 -26.32 -34.92 14.35
N TYR A 104 -26.17 -34.21 13.22
CA TYR A 104 -25.49 -34.67 12.01
C TYR A 104 -23.99 -34.31 11.92
N SER A 105 -23.41 -33.67 12.93
CA SER A 105 -21.98 -33.34 12.94
C SER A 105 -21.15 -34.47 13.55
N PRO A 106 -20.07 -34.93 12.90
CA PRO A 106 -19.19 -35.92 13.50
C PRO A 106 -18.54 -35.37 14.78
N PRO A 107 -18.37 -36.20 15.82
CA PRO A 107 -17.72 -35.77 17.06
C PRO A 107 -16.23 -35.47 16.83
N ARG A 108 -15.66 -34.62 17.69
CA ARG A 108 -14.24 -34.24 17.61
C ARG A 108 -13.36 -35.47 17.83
N GLY A 109 -12.46 -35.75 16.89
CA GLY A 109 -11.54 -36.90 16.94
C GLY A 109 -12.03 -38.14 16.18
N ALA A 110 -13.21 -38.11 15.56
CA ALA A 110 -13.67 -39.21 14.71
C ALA A 110 -12.83 -39.34 13.43
N PHE A 111 -12.54 -40.57 13.02
CA PHE A 111 -11.98 -40.87 11.70
C PHE A 111 -13.11 -40.81 10.67
N ILE A 112 -13.02 -39.87 9.73
CA ILE A 112 -14.08 -39.60 8.74
C ILE A 112 -13.55 -39.71 7.31
N SER A 113 -14.43 -40.12 6.40
CA SER A 113 -14.20 -40.04 4.95
C SER A 113 -15.05 -38.90 4.39
N ILE A 114 -14.40 -37.92 3.74
CA ILE A 114 -15.06 -36.71 3.22
C ILE A 114 -15.23 -36.85 1.70
N TYR A 115 -16.47 -36.78 1.22
CA TYR A 115 -16.80 -36.75 -0.20
C TYR A 115 -17.06 -35.32 -0.65
N ILE A 116 -16.15 -34.75 -1.44
CA ILE A 116 -16.24 -33.36 -1.93
C ILE A 116 -16.70 -33.38 -3.39
N SER A 117 -17.74 -32.61 -3.70
CA SER A 117 -18.21 -32.46 -5.08
C SER A 117 -17.34 -31.49 -5.89
N LYS A 118 -17.24 -31.73 -7.21
CA LYS A 118 -16.59 -30.82 -8.18
C LYS A 118 -15.13 -30.49 -7.88
N VAL A 119 -14.36 -31.48 -7.42
CA VAL A 119 -12.91 -31.36 -7.28
C VAL A 119 -12.26 -31.60 -8.66
N PRO A 120 -11.34 -30.74 -9.12
CA PRO A 120 -10.62 -30.97 -10.37
C PRO A 120 -9.75 -32.22 -10.26
N THR A 121 -9.81 -33.11 -11.27
CA THR A 121 -9.06 -34.38 -11.31
C THR A 121 -7.55 -34.17 -11.19
N ASN A 122 -7.04 -33.09 -11.79
CA ASN A 122 -5.63 -32.75 -11.80
C ASN A 122 -5.05 -32.44 -10.41
N LEU A 123 -5.90 -32.22 -9.39
CA LEU A 123 -5.44 -31.90 -8.04
C LEU A 123 -4.57 -33.02 -7.44
N ILE A 124 -4.90 -34.28 -7.71
CA ILE A 124 -4.18 -35.44 -7.18
C ILE A 124 -2.78 -35.53 -7.78
N ASP A 125 -2.65 -35.26 -9.08
CA ASP A 125 -1.36 -35.32 -9.78
C ASP A 125 -0.45 -34.15 -9.42
N ILE A 126 -1.04 -32.96 -9.19
CA ILE A 126 -0.31 -31.75 -8.79
C ILE A 126 0.13 -31.81 -7.33
N TRP A 127 -0.59 -32.53 -6.46
CA TRP A 127 -0.33 -32.54 -5.03
C TRP A 127 0.93 -33.37 -4.70
N PRO A 128 1.99 -32.74 -4.14
CA PRO A 128 3.18 -33.50 -3.76
C PRO A 128 2.84 -34.42 -2.58
N ARG A 129 3.12 -35.72 -2.74
CA ARG A 129 2.87 -36.75 -1.70
C ARG A 129 3.57 -36.47 -0.37
N SER A 130 4.60 -35.62 -0.37
CA SER A 130 5.34 -35.21 0.83
C SER A 130 4.67 -34.11 1.65
N LYS A 131 3.62 -33.44 1.14
CA LYS A 131 2.94 -32.35 1.87
C LYS A 131 1.60 -32.82 2.45
N PRO A 132 1.27 -32.46 3.71
CA PRO A 132 0.01 -32.83 4.33
C PRO A 132 -1.15 -32.02 3.72
N LEU A 133 -2.26 -32.70 3.41
CA LEU A 133 -3.51 -32.06 3.01
C LEU A 133 -4.31 -31.70 4.27
N ILE A 134 -4.57 -30.41 4.46
CA ILE A 134 -5.35 -29.89 5.58
C ILE A 134 -6.70 -29.40 5.04
N ILE A 135 -7.79 -29.90 5.62
CA ILE A 135 -9.15 -29.50 5.29
C ILE A 135 -9.75 -28.78 6.49
N TYR A 136 -10.40 -27.64 6.25
CA TYR A 136 -11.08 -26.86 7.28
C TYR A 136 -12.46 -26.42 6.80
N GLY A 137 -13.41 -26.37 7.72
CA GLY A 137 -14.77 -25.87 7.46
C GLY A 137 -14.78 -24.34 7.38
N LEU A 138 -15.54 -23.80 6.43
CA LEU A 138 -15.74 -22.36 6.31
C LEU A 138 -16.93 -21.90 7.17
N LEU A 139 -16.79 -20.75 7.81
CA LEU A 139 -17.91 -20.14 8.52
C LEU A 139 -18.89 -19.47 7.53
N ALA A 140 -20.09 -19.15 8.03
CA ALA A 140 -21.11 -18.46 7.25
C ALA A 140 -20.56 -17.17 6.62
N HIS A 141 -20.74 -17.03 5.30
CA HIS A 141 -20.29 -15.89 4.48
C HIS A 141 -18.79 -15.77 4.22
N GLU A 142 -17.93 -16.68 4.71
CA GLU A 142 -16.48 -16.61 4.44
C GLU A 142 -16.08 -16.94 2.98
N GLN A 143 -17.00 -17.46 2.18
CA GLN A 143 -16.81 -17.62 0.73
C GLN A 143 -16.91 -16.28 -0.02
N LYS A 144 -17.66 -15.31 0.53
CA LYS A 144 -17.92 -14.03 -0.14
C LYS A 144 -16.66 -13.15 -0.13
N MET A 145 -16.52 -12.31 -1.14
CA MET A 145 -15.43 -11.33 -1.26
C MET A 145 -15.76 -10.01 -0.57
N SER A 146 -14.80 -9.41 0.12
CA SER A 146 -14.94 -8.07 0.69
C SER A 146 -13.60 -7.34 0.75
N VAL A 147 -13.57 -6.18 1.40
CA VAL A 147 -12.33 -5.46 1.70
C VAL A 147 -11.85 -5.88 3.08
N LEU A 148 -10.77 -6.65 3.10
CA LEU A 148 -10.11 -7.11 4.31
C LEU A 148 -9.09 -6.07 4.76
N ASN A 149 -9.19 -5.63 6.01
CA ASN A 149 -8.24 -4.74 6.65
C ASN A 149 -7.40 -5.52 7.66
N MET A 150 -6.09 -5.48 7.49
CA MET A 150 -5.12 -6.22 8.30
C MET A 150 -4.18 -5.22 8.99
N VAL A 151 -4.03 -5.32 10.31
CA VAL A 151 -3.04 -4.54 11.04
C VAL A 151 -1.73 -5.32 11.03
N LEU A 152 -0.69 -4.69 10.53
CA LEU A 152 0.62 -5.29 10.31
C LEU A 152 1.70 -4.43 10.97
N LYS A 153 2.76 -5.10 11.40
CA LYS A 153 4.03 -4.51 11.85
C LYS A 153 5.14 -5.03 10.95
N ARG A 154 6.07 -4.17 10.59
CA ARG A 154 7.26 -4.56 9.82
C ARG A 154 8.10 -5.55 10.61
N HIS A 155 8.55 -6.60 9.93
CA HIS A 155 9.47 -7.56 10.49
C HIS A 155 10.91 -6.98 10.45
N PRO A 156 11.70 -7.04 11.54
CA PRO A 156 13.04 -6.45 11.59
C PRO A 156 14.02 -6.96 10.53
N SER A 157 13.84 -8.19 10.03
CA SER A 157 14.71 -8.74 8.97
C SER A 157 14.50 -8.08 7.60
N CYS A 158 13.43 -7.31 7.41
CA CYS A 158 13.14 -6.65 6.16
C CYS A 158 13.78 -5.26 6.15
N THR A 159 14.95 -5.14 5.53
CA THR A 159 15.63 -3.85 5.30
C THR A 159 15.17 -3.16 4.01
N VAL A 160 14.59 -3.91 3.07
CA VAL A 160 14.22 -3.39 1.75
C VAL A 160 12.94 -2.54 1.81
N PRO A 161 12.90 -1.36 1.17
CA PRO A 161 11.69 -0.57 1.07
C PRO A 161 10.64 -1.28 0.19
N ILE A 162 9.41 -1.32 0.67
CA ILE A 162 8.28 -1.93 -0.03
C ILE A 162 7.32 -0.82 -0.44
N SER A 163 7.09 -0.68 -1.74
CA SER A 163 6.18 0.34 -2.26
C SER A 163 4.73 -0.08 -2.06
N ASN A 164 3.85 0.91 -1.92
CA ASN A 164 2.42 0.67 -1.87
C ASN A 164 1.93 0.10 -3.21
N LYS A 165 0.98 -0.85 -3.17
CA LYS A 165 0.49 -1.63 -4.33
C LYS A 165 1.53 -2.55 -4.96
N GLN A 166 2.64 -2.82 -4.28
CA GLN A 166 3.51 -3.92 -4.68
C GLN A 166 2.81 -5.26 -4.44
N LYS A 167 2.98 -6.21 -5.36
CA LYS A 167 2.44 -7.58 -5.20
C LYS A 167 3.13 -8.27 -4.03
N LEU A 168 2.33 -8.77 -3.07
CA LEU A 168 2.80 -9.48 -1.89
C LEU A 168 2.00 -10.77 -1.69
N ILE A 169 2.59 -11.72 -0.98
CA ILE A 169 1.96 -12.96 -0.57
C ILE A 169 1.42 -12.79 0.84
N PHE A 170 0.14 -13.03 1.02
CA PHE A 170 -0.56 -12.98 2.30
C PHE A 170 -0.90 -14.39 2.76
N HIS A 171 -0.43 -14.73 3.95
CA HIS A 171 -0.90 -15.89 4.69
C HIS A 171 -1.82 -15.39 5.80
N VAL A 172 -3.12 -15.56 5.61
CA VAL A 172 -4.16 -15.12 6.54
C VAL A 172 -4.85 -16.36 7.11
N GLY A 173 -4.42 -16.78 8.30
CA GLY A 173 -4.86 -18.05 8.89
C GLY A 173 -4.54 -19.21 7.96
N TYR A 174 -5.57 -19.89 7.46
CA TYR A 174 -5.45 -21.03 6.54
C TYR A 174 -5.46 -20.64 5.05
N ARG A 175 -5.65 -19.35 4.71
CA ARG A 175 -5.75 -18.89 3.33
C ARG A 175 -4.46 -18.22 2.87
N HIS A 176 -3.94 -18.68 1.74
CA HIS A 176 -2.77 -18.11 1.10
C HIS A 176 -3.15 -17.49 -0.25
N PHE A 177 -2.81 -16.23 -0.46
CA PHE A 177 -3.11 -15.54 -1.71
C PHE A 177 -2.09 -14.44 -2.00
N GLU A 178 -1.94 -14.12 -3.28
CA GLU A 178 -1.20 -12.96 -3.74
C GLU A 178 -2.15 -11.79 -3.95
N ALA A 179 -1.72 -10.60 -3.55
CA ALA A 179 -2.46 -9.38 -3.82
C ALA A 179 -1.59 -8.13 -3.69
N GLU A 180 -2.10 -7.01 -4.21
CA GLU A 180 -1.51 -5.68 -4.07
C GLU A 180 -2.25 -4.89 -2.98
N PRO A 181 -1.70 -4.76 -1.76
CA PRO A 181 -2.37 -4.04 -0.69
C PRO A 181 -2.24 -2.53 -0.86
N ILE A 182 -3.16 -1.81 -0.21
CA ILE A 182 -2.96 -0.40 0.10
C ILE A 182 -2.54 -0.24 1.55
N PHE A 183 -1.37 0.34 1.76
CA PHE A 183 -0.89 0.72 3.09
C PHE A 183 -1.50 2.04 3.56
N SER A 184 -1.97 2.05 4.80
CA SER A 184 -2.58 3.22 5.45
C SER A 184 -2.22 3.27 6.93
N GLN A 185 -2.27 4.46 7.52
CA GLN A 185 -2.01 4.64 8.95
C GLN A 185 -3.03 3.92 9.83
N HIS A 186 -2.57 3.42 10.98
CA HIS A 186 -3.42 2.88 12.02
C HIS A 186 -3.74 3.95 13.07
N THR A 187 -4.81 4.72 12.83
CA THR A 187 -5.29 5.78 13.74
C THR A 187 -6.73 5.48 14.19
N ASN A 188 -7.26 6.23 15.15
CA ASN A 188 -8.64 6.08 15.64
C ASN A 188 -9.66 7.00 14.92
N GLY A 189 -9.27 7.67 13.84
CA GLY A 189 -10.18 8.52 13.05
C GLY A 189 -10.90 7.74 11.95
N ASP A 190 -11.81 8.40 11.23
CA ASP A 190 -12.56 7.76 10.12
C ASP A 190 -11.77 7.74 8.80
N LYS A 191 -10.82 8.67 8.68
CA LYS A 191 -9.99 8.89 7.50
C LYS A 191 -8.57 8.46 7.81
N PHE A 192 -7.98 7.70 6.89
CA PHE A 192 -6.65 7.12 7.07
C PHE A 192 -5.73 7.60 5.96
N LYS A 193 -4.60 8.19 6.33
CA LYS A 193 -3.60 8.63 5.35
C LYS A 193 -2.98 7.39 4.71
N MET A 194 -2.94 7.35 3.38
CA MET A 194 -2.20 6.36 2.62
C MET A 194 -0.70 6.59 2.83
N GLU A 195 0.06 5.53 3.05
CA GLU A 195 1.52 5.60 3.07
C GLU A 195 2.08 5.16 1.71
N ARG A 196 3.06 5.88 1.16
CA ARG A 196 3.65 5.54 -0.15
C ARG A 196 4.52 4.29 -0.10
N PHE A 197 5.18 4.10 1.02
CA PHE A 197 5.99 2.93 1.34
C PHE A 197 5.49 2.29 2.63
N MET A 198 5.84 1.03 2.82
CA MET A 198 5.61 0.34 4.08
C MET A 198 6.38 1.05 5.20
N PRO A 199 5.70 1.52 6.27
CA PRO A 199 6.36 2.20 7.38
C PRO A 199 7.47 1.35 8.00
N ASN A 200 8.58 2.01 8.37
CA ASN A 200 9.68 1.36 9.09
C ASN A 200 9.23 1.00 10.52
N ASP A 201 8.56 1.95 11.18
CA ASP A 201 8.14 1.85 12.57
C ASP A 201 6.62 1.91 12.73
N GLY A 202 6.15 1.35 13.85
CA GLY A 202 4.74 1.35 14.21
C GLY A 202 3.91 0.31 13.47
N ALA A 203 2.63 0.27 13.85
CA ALA A 203 1.64 -0.57 13.18
C ALA A 203 0.97 0.21 12.05
N PHE A 204 0.74 -0.45 10.94
CA PHE A 204 0.02 0.10 9.79
C PHE A 204 -1.07 -0.87 9.35
N VAL A 205 -2.00 -0.39 8.52
CA VAL A 205 -3.09 -1.20 7.99
C VAL A 205 -2.90 -1.46 6.51
N ALA A 206 -2.90 -2.72 6.12
CA ALA A 206 -2.99 -3.16 4.73
C ALA A 206 -4.45 -3.49 4.39
N SER A 207 -4.99 -2.82 3.37
CA SER A 207 -6.34 -3.04 2.87
C SER A 207 -6.30 -3.68 1.49
N VAL A 208 -7.04 -4.77 1.32
CA VAL A 208 -7.03 -5.59 0.09
C VAL A 208 -8.40 -6.20 -0.17
N PHE A 209 -8.70 -6.50 -1.44
CA PHE A 209 -9.82 -7.39 -1.75
C PHE A 209 -9.43 -8.82 -1.45
N ALA A 210 -10.14 -9.45 -0.53
CA ALA A 210 -9.96 -10.85 -0.18
C ALA A 210 -11.28 -11.44 0.31
N PRO A 211 -11.40 -12.78 0.30
CA PRO A 211 -12.52 -13.43 0.93
C PRO A 211 -12.63 -13.04 2.41
N ILE A 212 -13.86 -13.01 2.90
CA ILE A 212 -14.16 -12.68 4.29
C ILE A 212 -13.55 -13.74 5.21
N ILE A 213 -12.87 -13.28 6.26
CA ILE A 213 -12.33 -14.10 7.34
C ILE A 213 -12.67 -13.41 8.65
N PHE A 214 -13.27 -14.14 9.58
CA PHE A 214 -13.61 -13.59 10.89
C PHE A 214 -12.37 -13.53 11.79
N ALA A 215 -11.98 -12.33 12.21
CA ALA A 215 -10.92 -12.12 13.22
C ALA A 215 -11.27 -12.81 14.55
N PRO A 216 -10.32 -13.16 15.44
CA PRO A 216 -8.88 -12.93 15.35
C PRO A 216 -8.18 -13.99 14.50
N VAL A 217 -7.42 -13.55 13.50
CA VAL A 217 -6.63 -14.44 12.64
C VAL A 217 -5.26 -13.81 12.43
N PRO A 218 -4.16 -14.55 12.68
CA PRO A 218 -2.82 -14.05 12.43
C PRO A 218 -2.58 -13.88 10.93
N VAL A 219 -1.79 -12.87 10.60
CA VAL A 219 -1.40 -12.55 9.22
C VAL A 219 0.11 -12.53 9.13
N LEU A 220 0.65 -13.28 8.19
CA LEU A 220 2.04 -13.20 7.77
C LEU A 220 2.08 -12.70 6.34
N VAL A 221 3.00 -11.80 6.05
CA VAL A 221 3.18 -11.26 4.70
C VAL A 221 4.58 -11.55 4.23
N TYR A 222 4.67 -12.08 3.01
CA TYR A 222 5.91 -12.43 2.37
C TYR A 222 6.10 -11.64 1.07
N ARG A 223 7.35 -11.35 0.75
CA ARG A 223 7.77 -10.96 -0.60
C ARG A 223 8.44 -12.13 -1.28
N LEU A 224 8.31 -12.21 -2.60
CA LEU A 224 9.14 -13.09 -3.40
C LEU A 224 10.46 -12.37 -3.68
N ASP A 225 11.56 -13.03 -3.36
CA ASP A 225 12.89 -12.60 -3.76
C ASP A 225 13.15 -12.94 -5.23
N ARG A 226 14.22 -12.38 -5.83
CA ARG A 226 14.61 -12.65 -7.22
C ARG A 226 14.80 -14.14 -7.50
N ARG A 227 15.22 -14.90 -6.49
CA ARG A 227 15.41 -16.37 -6.55
C ARG A 227 14.12 -17.17 -6.36
N GLY A 228 12.96 -16.50 -6.20
CA GLY A 228 11.67 -17.15 -5.93
C GLY A 228 11.44 -17.54 -4.47
N ASN A 229 12.38 -17.21 -3.58
CA ASN A 229 12.26 -17.51 -2.15
C ASN A 229 11.28 -16.55 -1.45
N GLN A 230 10.48 -17.07 -0.52
CA GLN A 230 9.58 -16.26 0.28
C GLN A 230 10.33 -15.66 1.47
N GLN A 231 10.48 -14.33 1.49
CA GLN A 231 11.04 -13.62 2.63
C GLN A 231 9.93 -12.97 3.44
N LEU A 232 9.93 -13.22 4.75
CA LEU A 232 8.99 -12.62 5.69
C LEU A 232 9.26 -11.12 5.81
N ILE A 233 8.23 -10.31 5.56
CA ILE A 233 8.33 -8.84 5.57
C ILE A 233 7.52 -8.19 6.69
N ALA A 234 6.37 -8.77 7.04
CA ALA A 234 5.47 -8.20 8.03
C ALA A 234 4.70 -9.31 8.76
N THR A 235 4.37 -9.03 10.01
CA THR A 235 3.54 -9.90 10.85
C THR A 235 2.43 -9.07 11.47
N GLY A 236 1.28 -9.70 11.75
CA GLY A 236 0.17 -9.00 12.35
C GLY A 236 -1.09 -9.84 12.44
N GLY A 237 -2.24 -9.20 12.28
CA GLY A 237 -3.53 -9.86 12.38
C GLY A 237 -4.63 -9.15 11.60
N VAL A 238 -5.72 -9.88 11.35
CA VAL A 238 -6.92 -9.31 10.74
C VAL A 238 -7.58 -8.35 11.72
N LEU A 239 -7.79 -7.11 11.29
CA LEU A 239 -8.48 -6.08 12.08
C LEU A 239 -9.99 -6.22 11.94
N ASN A 240 -10.49 -6.01 10.72
CA ASN A 240 -11.90 -6.10 10.40
C ASN A 240 -12.10 -6.28 8.89
N VAL A 241 -13.34 -6.61 8.54
CA VAL A 241 -13.80 -6.63 7.15
C VAL A 241 -14.75 -5.45 6.99
N ASN A 242 -14.23 -4.35 6.45
CA ASN A 242 -15.03 -3.14 6.25
C ASN A 242 -14.59 -2.40 4.97
N PRO A 243 -15.46 -2.35 3.93
CA PRO A 243 -15.18 -1.59 2.70
C PRO A 243 -15.33 -0.07 2.87
N ASP A 244 -15.99 0.40 3.93
CA ASP A 244 -16.23 1.83 4.17
C ASP A 244 -14.99 2.57 4.69
N ARG A 245 -13.93 1.83 5.07
CA ARG A 245 -12.67 2.43 5.55
C ARG A 245 -12.12 3.41 4.50
N ILE A 246 -12.04 4.69 4.85
CA ILE A 246 -11.66 5.75 3.91
C ILE A 246 -10.15 5.92 3.90
N ILE A 247 -9.49 5.47 2.83
CA ILE A 247 -8.06 5.67 2.64
C ILE A 247 -7.84 6.85 1.70
N LEU A 248 -7.14 7.88 2.19
CA LEU A 248 -6.87 9.11 1.45
C LEU A 248 -5.39 9.21 1.09
N LYS A 249 -5.10 9.32 -0.20
CA LYS A 249 -3.79 9.75 -0.69
C LYS A 249 -3.68 11.25 -0.52
N ARG A 250 -2.69 11.68 0.26
CA ARG A 250 -2.28 13.07 0.36
C ARG A 250 -1.23 13.38 -0.69
N ILE A 251 -1.30 14.58 -1.24
CA ILE A 251 -0.21 15.19 -2.00
C ILE A 251 0.03 16.59 -1.43
N ILE A 252 1.28 17.01 -1.40
CA ILE A 252 1.67 18.34 -0.96
C ILE A 252 2.33 19.04 -2.14
N LEU A 253 1.76 20.16 -2.55
CA LEU A 253 2.39 21.05 -3.53
C LEU A 253 3.20 22.08 -2.74
N SER A 254 4.47 22.21 -3.06
CA SER A 254 5.40 23.13 -2.42
C SER A 254 5.53 24.42 -3.23
N GLY A 255 5.83 25.52 -2.55
CA GLY A 255 6.06 26.82 -3.14
C GLY A 255 7.00 27.64 -2.28
N HIS A 256 7.74 28.55 -2.90
CA HIS A 256 8.73 29.36 -2.22
C HIS A 256 8.27 30.82 -2.11
N PRO A 257 8.40 31.44 -0.93
CA PRO A 257 8.16 32.87 -0.77
C PRO A 257 9.21 33.65 -1.55
N PHE A 258 8.77 34.64 -2.33
CA PHE A 258 9.62 35.51 -3.13
C PHE A 258 9.71 36.91 -2.51
N LYS A 259 8.57 37.56 -2.28
CA LYS A 259 8.50 38.91 -1.69
C LYS A 259 7.59 38.89 -0.46
N ILE A 260 8.13 39.25 0.70
CA ILE A 260 7.41 39.26 1.98
C ILE A 260 7.14 40.70 2.38
N ASN A 261 5.88 41.03 2.62
CA ASN A 261 5.44 42.33 3.14
C ASN A 261 4.50 42.12 4.33
N ARG A 262 5.05 42.20 5.55
CA ARG A 262 4.35 41.89 6.80
C ARG A 262 3.65 40.52 6.71
N ARG A 263 2.31 40.50 6.58
CA ARG A 263 1.49 39.28 6.47
C ARG A 263 1.15 38.88 5.03
N SER A 264 1.43 39.74 4.05
CA SER A 264 1.22 39.45 2.63
C SER A 264 2.51 38.93 2.01
N VAL A 265 2.45 37.81 1.31
CA VAL A 265 3.61 37.16 0.71
C VAL A 265 3.31 36.80 -0.73
N VAL A 266 4.24 37.11 -1.65
CA VAL A 266 4.19 36.62 -3.02
C VAL A 266 4.91 35.28 -3.06
N VAL A 267 4.22 34.22 -3.47
CA VAL A 267 4.74 32.85 -3.58
C VAL A 267 4.95 32.51 -5.05
N ARG A 268 6.05 31.79 -5.35
CA ARG A 268 6.43 31.30 -6.68
C ARG A 268 6.66 29.78 -6.68
N TYR A 269 6.72 29.19 -7.87
CA TYR A 269 6.98 27.77 -8.13
C TYR A 269 5.95 26.76 -7.61
N MET A 270 4.85 27.20 -6.97
CA MET A 270 3.75 26.29 -6.64
C MET A 270 2.88 25.97 -7.86
N PHE A 271 2.62 26.97 -8.70
CA PHE A 271 1.87 26.82 -9.95
C PHE A 271 2.58 27.60 -11.05
N PHE A 272 2.27 27.28 -12.30
CA PHE A 272 2.81 27.96 -13.47
C PHE A 272 1.74 28.74 -14.25
N ASN A 273 0.46 28.38 -14.11
CA ASN A 273 -0.65 29.03 -14.80
C ASN A 273 -1.51 29.87 -13.85
N ARG A 274 -2.06 30.97 -14.37
CA ARG A 274 -3.01 31.82 -13.64
C ARG A 274 -4.31 31.09 -13.28
N GLU A 275 -4.87 30.34 -14.23
CA GLU A 275 -6.13 29.60 -14.02
C GLU A 275 -6.02 28.57 -12.88
N ASP A 276 -4.86 27.94 -12.74
CA ASP A 276 -4.61 26.97 -11.68
C ASP A 276 -4.69 27.65 -10.30
N ILE A 277 -4.15 28.85 -10.16
CA ILE A 277 -4.21 29.62 -8.90
C ILE A 277 -5.66 29.98 -8.56
N GLU A 278 -6.44 30.39 -9.56
CA GLU A 278 -7.86 30.74 -9.36
C GLU A 278 -8.69 29.50 -8.97
N TRP A 279 -8.42 28.35 -9.58
CA TRP A 279 -9.04 27.06 -9.24
C TRP A 279 -8.74 26.64 -7.79
N PHE A 280 -7.48 26.75 -7.36
CA PHE A 280 -7.05 26.35 -6.01
C PHE A 280 -7.19 27.47 -4.96
N LYS A 281 -7.75 28.63 -5.32
CA LYS A 281 -7.94 29.77 -4.41
C LYS A 281 -8.66 29.44 -3.10
N PRO A 282 -9.69 28.56 -3.06
CA PRO A 282 -10.37 28.20 -1.81
C PRO A 282 -9.54 27.34 -0.85
N VAL A 283 -8.36 26.85 -1.26
CA VAL A 283 -7.56 25.93 -0.47
C VAL A 283 -6.72 26.68 0.57
N GLU A 284 -6.69 26.15 1.80
CA GLU A 284 -5.83 26.65 2.87
C GLU A 284 -4.36 26.26 2.64
N LEU A 285 -3.48 27.24 2.76
CA LEU A 285 -2.03 27.07 2.72
C LEU A 285 -1.48 26.90 4.12
N ARG A 286 -0.44 26.08 4.26
CA ARG A 286 0.28 25.86 5.52
C ARG A 286 1.78 25.95 5.31
N THR A 287 2.50 26.17 6.39
CA THR A 287 3.97 26.05 6.40
C THR A 287 4.39 24.97 7.38
N PRO A 288 5.59 24.40 7.25
CA PRO A 288 6.13 23.45 8.24
C PRO A 288 6.14 24.00 9.67
N ARG A 289 6.31 25.33 9.82
CA ARG A 289 6.27 26.05 11.10
C ARG A 289 4.85 26.30 11.64
N GLY A 290 3.83 25.73 11.01
CA GLY A 290 2.44 25.81 11.49
C GLY A 290 1.70 27.12 11.17
N ARG A 291 2.27 28.00 10.34
CA ARG A 291 1.57 29.20 9.85
C ARG A 291 0.47 28.80 8.88
N ARG A 292 -0.64 29.53 8.89
CA ARG A 292 -1.80 29.27 8.04
C ARG A 292 -2.12 30.49 7.18
N GLY A 293 -2.49 30.25 5.94
CA GLY A 293 -2.80 31.31 5.00
C GLY A 293 -3.76 30.87 3.90
N HIS A 294 -4.08 31.81 3.03
CA HIS A 294 -4.92 31.58 1.85
C HIS A 294 -4.43 32.42 0.68
N ILE A 295 -4.82 32.01 -0.53
CA ILE A 295 -4.51 32.72 -1.76
C ILE A 295 -5.46 33.91 -1.90
N LYS A 296 -4.91 35.12 -2.09
CA LYS A 296 -5.69 36.35 -2.30
C LYS A 296 -5.98 36.57 -3.78
N GLU A 297 -4.94 36.58 -4.60
CA GLU A 297 -5.01 36.88 -6.03
C GLU A 297 -3.82 36.26 -6.78
N ALA A 298 -4.02 35.92 -8.06
CA ALA A 298 -2.95 35.57 -8.97
C ALA A 298 -2.26 36.83 -9.50
N LEU A 299 -0.93 36.77 -9.67
CA LEU A 299 -0.10 37.87 -10.15
C LEU A 299 0.58 37.47 -11.47
N GLY A 300 0.37 38.26 -12.53
CA GLY A 300 0.99 38.02 -13.83
C GLY A 300 0.56 36.71 -14.51
N THR A 301 1.43 36.18 -15.37
CA THR A 301 1.19 34.98 -16.20
C THR A 301 2.00 33.76 -15.73
N HIS A 302 3.12 33.96 -15.04
CA HIS A 302 4.07 32.89 -14.66
C HIS A 302 3.73 32.14 -13.35
N GLY A 303 2.46 32.15 -12.94
CA GLY A 303 2.02 31.42 -11.74
C GLY A 303 2.48 32.02 -10.41
N HIS A 304 2.84 33.32 -10.37
CA HIS A 304 3.01 34.02 -9.11
C HIS A 304 1.66 34.25 -8.45
N MET A 305 1.60 34.11 -7.13
CA MET A 305 0.37 34.36 -6.39
C MET A 305 0.64 35.15 -5.12
N LYS A 306 -0.28 36.04 -4.77
CA LYS A 306 -0.26 36.76 -3.50
C LYS A 306 -1.07 35.98 -2.48
N CYS A 307 -0.44 35.66 -1.38
CA CYS A 307 -1.00 34.94 -0.26
C CYS A 307 -1.02 35.84 0.98
N VAL A 308 -1.99 35.60 1.86
CA VAL A 308 -2.07 36.26 3.16
C VAL A 308 -1.98 35.19 4.25
N PHE A 309 -1.08 35.40 5.20
CA PHE A 309 -0.87 34.51 6.34
C PHE A 309 -1.29 35.18 7.65
N ASP A 310 -1.53 34.35 8.67
CA ASP A 310 -1.81 34.80 10.04
C ASP A 310 -0.64 35.59 10.64
N GLN A 311 0.60 35.19 10.36
CA GLN A 311 1.82 35.83 10.81
C GLN A 311 2.81 36.06 9.66
N GLN A 312 3.87 36.83 9.93
CA GLN A 312 4.94 37.07 8.95
C GLN A 312 5.75 35.79 8.72
N LEU A 313 5.97 35.46 7.45
CA LEU A 313 6.82 34.35 7.03
C LEU A 313 8.29 34.76 6.95
N ASN A 314 9.18 33.78 7.07
CA ASN A 314 10.60 33.95 6.77
C ASN A 314 10.87 33.58 5.29
N ALA A 315 11.94 34.11 4.70
CA ALA A 315 12.34 33.81 3.33
C ALA A 315 12.76 32.33 3.13
N MET A 316 13.21 31.68 4.21
CA MET A 316 13.57 30.26 4.23
C MET A 316 12.37 29.32 4.43
N ASP A 317 11.19 29.84 4.74
CA ASP A 317 10.00 29.00 4.92
C ASP A 317 9.50 28.49 3.57
N THR A 318 8.96 27.27 3.55
CA THR A 318 8.23 26.73 2.40
C THR A 318 6.73 26.82 2.63
N VAL A 319 6.00 27.22 1.58
CA VAL A 319 4.54 27.24 1.58
C VAL A 319 4.06 25.93 0.97
N MET A 320 3.14 25.27 1.66
CA MET A 320 2.65 23.94 1.33
C MET A 320 1.14 23.97 1.17
N MET A 321 0.64 23.30 0.14
CA MET A 321 -0.78 23.07 -0.07
C MET A 321 -1.07 21.58 -0.05
N SER A 322 -1.90 21.13 0.90
CA SER A 322 -2.29 19.71 1.02
C SER A 322 -3.58 19.42 0.26
N LEU A 323 -3.52 18.49 -0.68
CA LEU A 323 -4.69 17.98 -1.41
C LEU A 323 -4.87 16.48 -1.13
N TYR A 324 -6.11 16.03 -1.13
CA TYR A 324 -6.49 14.67 -0.77
C TYR A 324 -7.39 14.03 -1.81
N LYS A 325 -7.18 12.73 -2.06
CA LYS A 325 -8.03 11.92 -2.93
C LYS A 325 -8.25 10.56 -2.30
N ARG A 326 -9.48 10.05 -2.35
CA ARG A 326 -9.76 8.67 -1.93
C ARG A 326 -9.17 7.65 -2.89
N VAL A 327 -8.50 6.65 -2.34
CA VAL A 327 -7.90 5.54 -3.09
C VAL A 327 -8.54 4.23 -2.65
N PHE A 328 -8.84 3.39 -3.63
CA PHE A 328 -9.45 2.08 -3.44
C PHE A 328 -8.47 0.98 -3.83
N PRO A 329 -8.50 -0.19 -3.16
CA PRO A 329 -7.68 -1.33 -3.55
C PRO A 329 -8.01 -1.77 -4.98
N LYS A 330 -7.04 -2.40 -5.64
CA LYS A 330 -7.26 -3.02 -6.96
C LYS A 330 -7.68 -4.48 -6.79
N TRP A 331 -8.49 -4.99 -7.70
CA TRP A 331 -8.87 -6.41 -7.70
C TRP A 331 -7.72 -7.25 -8.26
N THR A 332 -6.78 -7.63 -7.41
CA THR A 332 -5.58 -8.43 -7.77
C THR A 332 -5.48 -9.74 -6.99
N TYR A 333 -6.55 -10.14 -6.32
CA TYR A 333 -6.62 -11.40 -5.56
C TYR A 333 -6.34 -12.59 -6.47
N LYS A 334 -5.26 -13.32 -6.18
CA LYS A 334 -4.94 -14.60 -6.81
C LYS A 334 -4.71 -15.63 -5.70
N PRO A 335 -5.56 -16.66 -5.57
CA PRO A 335 -5.31 -17.72 -4.60
C PRO A 335 -4.01 -18.43 -4.95
N ILE A 336 -3.15 -18.65 -3.97
CA ILE A 336 -1.94 -19.46 -4.17
C ILE A 336 -2.40 -20.91 -4.17
N MET A 337 -2.75 -21.39 -5.36
CA MET A 337 -2.82 -22.81 -5.62
C MET A 337 -1.37 -23.33 -5.57
N LEU A 338 -1.15 -24.56 -5.13
CA LEU A 338 0.17 -25.20 -5.23
C LEU A 338 0.59 -25.21 -6.71
N HIS A 339 1.30 -24.19 -7.15
CA HIS A 339 1.88 -24.10 -8.48
C HIS A 339 3.32 -23.64 -8.35
N SER A 340 4.21 -24.59 -8.62
CA SER A 340 5.66 -24.52 -8.83
C SER A 340 6.46 -23.57 -7.92
N LEU A 341 6.84 -24.09 -6.74
CA LEU A 341 8.25 -23.93 -6.36
C LEU A 341 9.02 -24.85 -7.32
N CYS A 342 9.88 -24.28 -8.17
CA CYS A 342 10.65 -24.94 -9.25
C CYS A 342 9.90 -25.25 -10.55
N VAL A 343 9.65 -24.23 -11.36
CA VAL A 343 9.94 -24.34 -12.81
C VAL A 343 10.77 -23.11 -13.14
N SER A 344 12.08 -23.29 -13.32
CA SER A 344 12.89 -22.33 -14.08
C SER A 344 12.22 -22.15 -15.45
N PRO A 345 12.21 -20.95 -16.05
CA PRO A 345 11.79 -20.82 -17.43
C PRO A 345 12.73 -21.71 -18.25
N LYS A 346 12.20 -22.84 -18.76
CA LYS A 346 12.91 -23.58 -19.78
C LYS A 346 12.90 -22.68 -21.01
N GLU A 347 14.07 -22.20 -21.39
CA GLU A 347 14.38 -21.76 -22.75
C GLU A 347 14.14 -22.97 -23.69
N SER A 348 12.89 -23.18 -24.08
CA SER A 348 12.52 -24.19 -25.06
C SER A 348 11.16 -23.87 -25.65
N GLU A 349 11.04 -22.67 -26.24
CA GLU A 349 10.03 -22.30 -27.24
C GLU A 349 10.64 -21.26 -28.22
N MET A 350 11.92 -21.46 -28.54
CA MET A 350 12.62 -20.81 -29.67
C MET A 350 13.41 -21.90 -30.40
N MET A 351 12.72 -22.95 -30.85
CA MET A 351 13.16 -23.85 -31.91
C MET A 351 12.03 -24.84 -32.15
N GLU A 352 11.06 -24.43 -32.95
CA GLU A 352 10.28 -25.33 -33.81
C GLU A 352 9.74 -24.48 -34.97
N ILE A 353 10.50 -24.62 -36.08
CA ILE A 353 10.24 -24.40 -37.51
C ILE A 353 8.98 -23.62 -37.90
#